data_AF-A0A9D6Y8L2-F1
#
_entry.id   AF-A0A9D6Y8L2-F1
#
_cell.length_a   1.000
_cell.length_b   1.000
_cell.length_c   1.000
_cell.angle_alpha   90.00
_cell.angle_beta   90.00
_cell.angle_gamma   90.00
#
_symmetry.space_group_name_H-M   'P 1'
#
loop_
_entity.id
_entity.type
_entity.pdbx_description
1 polymer ?
#
loop_
_entity_poly.entity_id
_entity_poly.type
_entity_poly.pdbx_seq_one_letter_code
_entity_poly.pdbx_strand_id
1 'polypeptide(L)' 'MASDPFVGDIRHLEARVYRRRVGAYRTIFEVNTDFRAVQILRVERRTSTTYR' A
#
# COMPACT_ATOMS: atom_id res chain seq x y z
N MET A 1 -2.50 10.47 3.78
CA MET A 1 -2.55 9.19 4.52
C MET A 1 -3.40 9.32 5.78
N ALA A 2 -3.30 10.41 6.54
CA ALA A 2 -4.07 10.55 7.78
C ALA A 2 -5.59 10.64 7.60
N SER A 3 -6.08 11.21 6.49
CA SER A 3 -7.51 11.47 6.28
C SER A 3 -8.27 10.36 5.54
N ASP A 4 -7.63 9.66 4.61
CA ASP A 4 -8.22 8.50 3.92
C ASP A 4 -7.11 7.56 3.39
N PRO A 5 -7.06 6.29 3.87
CA PRO A 5 -6.11 5.30 3.41
C PRO A 5 -6.40 4.75 2.01
N PHE A 6 -7.60 4.97 1.44
CA PHE A 6 -8.07 4.42 0.16
C PHE A 6 -7.98 5.38 -1.03
N VAL A 7 -7.20 6.47 -0.91
CA VAL A 7 -7.00 7.44 -2.01
C VAL A 7 -5.79 7.08 -2.90
N GLY A 8 -5.98 7.16 -4.23
CA GLY A 8 -4.92 7.09 -5.24
C GLY A 8 -4.87 5.74 -5.99
N ASP A 9 -3.70 5.39 -6.55
CA ASP A 9 -3.47 4.06 -7.16
C ASP A 9 -3.32 3.03 -6.04
N ILE A 10 -4.46 2.54 -5.59
CA ILE A 10 -4.59 1.50 -4.56
C ILE A 10 -5.20 0.26 -5.19
N ARG A 11 -4.61 -0.88 -4.84
CA ARG A 11 -5.10 -2.18 -5.24
C ARG A 11 -5.17 -3.08 -4.02
N HIS A 12 -6.33 -3.69 -3.81
CA HIS A 12 -6.48 -4.78 -2.85
C HIS A 12 -5.67 -5.99 -3.32
N LEU A 13 -4.91 -6.60 -2.41
CA LEU A 13 -4.12 -7.79 -2.71
C LEU A 13 -4.84 -9.03 -2.18
N GLU A 14 -5.07 -9.07 -0.87
CA GLU A 14 -5.70 -10.18 -0.16
C GLU A 14 -6.17 -9.72 1.24
N ALA A 15 -7.18 -10.38 1.80
CA ALA A 15 -7.69 -10.11 3.16
C ALA A 15 -7.85 -8.60 3.47
N ARG A 16 -7.06 -8.06 4.41
CA ARG A 16 -7.04 -6.63 4.79
C ARG A 16 -5.83 -5.88 4.21
N VAL A 17 -5.12 -6.48 3.26
CA VAL A 17 -3.86 -5.99 2.68
C VAL A 17 -4.09 -5.27 1.36
N TYR A 18 -3.48 -4.10 1.25
CA TYR A 18 -3.58 -3.21 0.12
C TYR A 18 -2.19 -2.76 -0.35
N ARG A 19 -2.07 -2.52 -1.65
CA ARG A 19 -0.91 -1.93 -2.28
C ARG A 19 -1.25 -0.54 -2.80
N ARG A 20 -0.53 0.47 -2.35
CA ARG A 20 -0.57 1.83 -2.91
C ARG A 20 0.68 2.14 -3.71
N ARG A 21 0.55 2.91 -4.79
CA ARG A 21 1.68 3.57 -5.45
C ARG A 21 1.77 5.03 -5.05
N VAL A 22 2.98 5.45 -4.67
CA VAL A 22 3.31 6.85 -4.38
C VAL A 22 4.59 7.17 -5.15
N GLY A 23 4.44 7.80 -6.31
CA GLY A 23 5.55 8.08 -7.23
C GLY A 23 6.33 6.82 -7.62
N ALA A 24 7.63 6.81 -7.28
CA ALA A 24 8.53 5.70 -7.53
C ALA A 24 8.50 4.60 -6.46
N TYR A 25 7.53 4.61 -5.53
CA TYR A 25 7.44 3.63 -4.44
C TYR A 25 6.13 2.84 -4.49
N ARG A 26 6.20 1.60 -3.98
CA ARG A 26 5.06 0.75 -3.65
C ARG A 26 5.01 0.61 -2.13
N THR A 27 3.86 0.91 -1.55
CA THR A 27 3.59 0.70 -0.13
C THR A 27 2.58 -0.42 0.00
N ILE A 28 2.93 -1.45 0.75
CA ILE A 28 2.03 -2.53 1.14
C ILE A 28 1.63 -2.29 2.59
N PHE A 29 0.33 -2.25 2.85
CA PHE A 29 -0.20 -1.94 4.17
C PHE A 29 -1.46 -2.75 4.45
N GLU A 30 -1.72 -2.98 5.72
CA GLU A 30 -2.96 -3.56 6.21
C GLU A 30 -3.84 -2.46 6.83
N VAL A 31 -5.14 -2.55 6.61
CA VAL A 31 -6.13 -1.69 7.29
C VAL A 31 -6.88 -2.50 8.32
N ASN A 32 -6.73 -2.14 9.58
CA ASN A 32 -7.52 -2.69 10.68
C ASN A 32 -8.62 -1.69 11.05
N THR A 33 -9.85 -2.00 10.65
CA THR A 33 -11.03 -1.17 10.93
C THR A 33 -11.45 -1.20 12.39
N ASP A 34 -11.16 -2.29 13.10
CA ASP A 34 -11.57 -2.49 14.49
C ASP A 34 -10.82 -1.51 15.41
N PHE A 35 -9.54 -1.27 15.11
CA PHE A 35 -8.69 -0.31 15.83
C PHE A 35 -8.47 1.01 15.09
N ARG A 36 -9.12 1.21 13.93
CA ARG A 36 -8.92 2.36 13.02
C ARG A 36 -7.43 2.62 12.73
N ALA A 37 -6.68 1.55 12.51
CA ALA A 37 -5.24 1.58 12.35
C ALA A 37 -4.81 1.17 10.93
N VAL A 38 -3.75 1.80 10.45
CA VAL A 38 -3.09 1.44 9.19
C VAL A 38 -1.68 0.97 9.53
N GLN A 39 -1.38 -0.29 9.26
CA GLN A 39 -0.06 -0.87 9.51
C GLN A 39 0.70 -0.99 8.19
N ILE A 40 1.84 -0.32 8.10
CA ILE A 40 2.72 -0.46 6.94
C ILE A 40 3.50 -1.77 7.07
N LEU A 41 3.27 -2.69 6.14
CA LEU A 41 3.95 -3.99 6.11
C LEU A 41 5.28 -3.88 5.35
N ARG A 42 5.30 -3.13 4.25
CA ARG A 42 6.50 -2.93 3.44
C ARG A 42 6.44 -1.65 2.64
N VAL A 43 7.60 -1.02 2.45
CA VAL A 43 7.82 0.05 1.46
C VAL A 43 8.93 -0.37 0.54
N GLU A 44 8.63 -0.45 -0.76
CA GLU A 44 9.57 -0.88 -1.79
C GLU A 44 9.77 0.24 -2.82
N ARG A 45 11.02 0.54 -3.17
CA ARG A 45 11.30 1.39 -4.33
C ARG A 45 11.06 0.59 -5.60
N ARG A 46 10.32 1.16 -6.55
CA ARG A 46 10.22 0.64 -7.91
C ARG A 46 11.58 0.80 -8.56
N THR A 47 12.38 -0.25 -8.54
CA THR A 47 13.41 -0.43 -9.56
C THR A 47 12.71 -0.82 -10.86
N SER A 48 13.15 -0.25 -11.97
CA SER A 48 12.67 -0.63 -13.30
C SER A 48 13.21 -2.01 -13.66
N THR A 49 12.75 -3.07 -13.00
CA THR A 49 13.04 -4.44 -13.41
C THR A 49 11.81 -5.00 -14.08
N THR A 50 11.60 -4.56 -15.32
CA THR A 50 11.02 -5.44 -16.33
C THR A 50 12.05 -6.56 -16.49
N TYR A 51 11.72 -7.75 -15.99
CA TYR A 51 12.55 -8.94 -16.10
C TYR A 51 13.05 -9.09 -17.55
N ARG A 52 14.36 -9.33 -17.72
CA ARG A 52 14.95 -9.90 -18.94
C ARG A 52 14.69 -11.40 -18.95
#